data_AF-A0A330LYC9-F1
#
_entry.id   AF-A0A330LYC9-F1
#
_cell.length_a   1.000
_cell.length_b   1.000
_cell.length_c   1.000
_cell.angle_alpha   90.00
_cell.angle_beta   90.00
_cell.angle_gamma   90.00
#
_symmetry.space_group_name_H-M   'P 1'
#
loop_
_entity.id
_entity.type
_entity.pdbx_description
1 polymer ?
#
loop_
_entity_poly.entity_id
_entity_poly.type
_entity_poly.pdbx_seq_one_letter_code
_entity_poly.pdbx_strand_id
1 'polypeptide(L)'
;MLSQQKADGELLELYGKMIAIALLLALLGVLGFRYFGSVNHLAAQGLRIDHTRLLNVLGMIKAQWLAQGRPKEMRLDWDTGISISADKHSTQITADMNFVKMSSGGWPLPNKLDSAGCEQLWYRLLGLDTASQQVVSVFGQGGDVCSYVANNFDRLGYQLTSGRVIFLTNDKE
;
A
#
# COMPACT_ATOMS: atom_id res chain seq x y z
N MET A 1 33.32 -56.11 -26.15
CA MET A 1 33.19 -54.93 -27.05
C MET A 1 31.78 -54.32 -27.06
N LEU A 2 30.71 -55.05 -26.73
CA LEU A 2 29.32 -54.52 -26.67
C LEU A 2 28.98 -53.64 -25.45
N SER A 3 29.65 -53.79 -24.30
CA SER A 3 29.32 -52.98 -23.11
C SER A 3 29.86 -51.54 -23.18
N GLN A 4 30.89 -51.30 -24.01
CA GLN A 4 31.51 -49.98 -24.17
C GLN A 4 30.61 -49.03 -24.97
N GLN A 5 29.99 -49.51 -26.05
CA GLN A 5 28.98 -48.74 -26.80
C GLN A 5 27.70 -48.45 -26.00
N LYS A 6 27.33 -49.32 -25.06
CA LYS A 6 26.16 -49.10 -24.20
C LYS A 6 26.43 -48.03 -23.14
N ALA A 7 27.64 -48.02 -22.56
CA ALA A 7 28.07 -46.99 -21.61
C ALA A 7 28.19 -45.61 -22.28
N ASP A 8 28.73 -45.53 -23.51
CA ASP A 8 28.84 -44.27 -24.25
C ASP A 8 27.47 -43.67 -24.63
N GLY A 9 26.49 -44.51 -24.97
CA GLY A 9 25.11 -44.06 -25.23
C GLY A 9 24.41 -43.52 -23.97
N GLU A 10 24.62 -44.16 -22.83
CA GLU A 10 24.04 -43.74 -21.54
C GLU A 10 24.70 -42.44 -21.02
N LEU A 11 26.01 -42.28 -21.24
CA LEU A 11 26.76 -41.05 -20.96
C LEU A 11 26.29 -39.87 -21.81
N LEU A 12 26.03 -40.08 -23.11
CA LEU A 12 25.50 -39.05 -24.02
C LEU A 12 24.08 -38.62 -23.64
N GLU A 13 23.23 -39.56 -23.22
CA GLU A 13 21.86 -39.24 -22.79
C GLU A 13 21.84 -38.42 -21.48
N LEU A 14 22.70 -38.76 -20.52
CA LEU A 14 22.86 -38.03 -19.26
C LEU A 14 23.40 -36.61 -19.48
N TYR A 15 24.37 -36.45 -20.40
CA TYR A 15 24.90 -35.13 -20.76
C TYR A 15 23.85 -34.24 -21.42
N GLY A 16 23.03 -34.81 -22.31
CA GLY A 16 21.92 -34.11 -22.95
C GLY A 16 20.88 -33.62 -21.94
N LYS A 17 20.52 -34.46 -20.96
CA LYS A 17 19.61 -34.08 -19.87
C LYS A 17 20.17 -32.96 -18.99
N MET A 18 21.47 -33.00 -18.65
CA MET A 18 22.12 -31.94 -17.88
C MET A 18 22.10 -30.59 -18.59
N ILE A 19 22.38 -30.57 -19.90
CA ILE A 19 22.33 -29.35 -20.71
C ILE A 19 20.90 -28.80 -20.79
N ALA A 20 19.90 -29.67 -20.97
CA ALA A 20 18.50 -29.26 -21.00
C ALA A 20 18.04 -28.63 -19.67
N ILE A 21 18.43 -29.21 -18.53
CA ILE A 21 18.14 -28.66 -17.20
C ILE A 21 18.84 -27.31 -17.00
N ALA A 22 20.10 -27.18 -17.41
CA ALA A 22 20.83 -25.92 -17.32
C ALA A 22 20.19 -24.82 -18.16
N LEU A 23 19.75 -25.13 -19.38
CA LEU A 23 19.03 -24.20 -20.25
C LEU A 23 17.67 -23.80 -19.66
N LEU A 24 16.93 -24.74 -19.09
CA LEU A 24 15.66 -24.46 -18.42
C LEU A 24 15.87 -23.53 -17.21
N LEU A 25 16.88 -23.80 -16.39
CA LEU A 25 17.24 -22.94 -15.25
C LEU A 25 17.68 -21.55 -15.69
N ALA A 26 18.44 -21.43 -16.78
CA ALA A 26 18.83 -20.14 -17.34
C ALA A 26 17.61 -19.36 -17.83
N LEU A 27 16.67 -20.00 -18.51
CA LEU A 27 15.40 -19.41 -18.95
C LEU A 27 14.56 -18.92 -17.77
N LEU A 28 14.39 -19.75 -16.74
CA LEU A 28 13.69 -19.38 -15.51
C LEU A 28 14.40 -18.23 -14.78
N GLY A 29 15.73 -18.23 -14.76
CA GLY A 29 16.53 -17.16 -14.16
C GLY A 29 16.31 -15.82 -14.87
N VAL A 30 16.38 -15.78 -16.20
CA VAL A 30 16.14 -14.56 -16.98
C VAL A 30 14.71 -14.06 -16.82
N LEU A 31 13.72 -14.97 -16.86
CA LEU A 31 12.32 -14.63 -16.65
C LEU A 31 12.09 -14.09 -15.23
N GLY A 32 12.67 -14.73 -14.22
CA GLY A 32 12.62 -14.28 -12.83
C GLY A 32 13.19 -12.88 -12.67
N PHE A 33 14.44 -12.66 -13.09
CA PHE A 33 15.09 -11.34 -13.00
C PHE A 33 14.28 -10.24 -13.71
N ARG A 34 13.77 -10.52 -14.91
CA ARG A 34 12.97 -9.55 -15.67
C ARG A 34 11.63 -9.26 -14.98
N TYR A 35 10.97 -10.29 -14.44
CA TYR A 35 9.68 -10.15 -13.77
C TYR A 35 9.81 -9.40 -12.44
N PHE A 36 10.79 -9.76 -11.60
CA PHE A 36 11.05 -9.05 -10.34
C PHE A 36 11.47 -7.58 -10.56
N GLY A 37 12.22 -7.28 -11.62
CA GLY A 37 12.52 -5.89 -12.01
C GLY A 37 11.27 -5.07 -12.37
N SER A 38 10.27 -5.70 -13.03
CA SER A 38 9.01 -5.05 -13.37
C SER A 38 8.06 -4.87 -12.17
N VAL A 39 8.14 -5.73 -11.15
CA VAL A 39 7.27 -5.63 -9.95
C VAL A 39 7.57 -4.38 -9.13
N ASN A 40 8.82 -3.89 -9.14
CA ASN A 40 9.17 -2.62 -8.48
C ASN A 40 8.45 -1.40 -9.10
N HIS A 41 8.02 -1.48 -10.37
CA HIS A 41 7.22 -0.42 -11.00
C HIS A 41 5.74 -0.43 -10.57
N LEU A 42 5.24 -1.52 -9.98
CA LEU A 42 3.86 -1.61 -9.50
C LEU A 42 3.65 -0.77 -8.23
N ALA A 43 4.66 -0.65 -7.37
CA ALA A 43 4.59 0.18 -6.15
C ALA A 43 4.44 1.68 -6.48
N ALA A 44 5.19 2.16 -7.49
CA ALA A 44 5.12 3.54 -7.98
C ALA A 44 3.74 3.90 -8.57
N GLN A 45 3.11 2.94 -9.27
CA GLN A 45 1.75 3.10 -9.77
C GLN A 45 0.71 3.04 -8.64
N GLY A 46 0.92 2.22 -7.62
CA GLY A 46 0.07 2.11 -6.45
C GLY A 46 -0.12 3.46 -5.72
N LEU A 47 0.98 4.15 -5.41
CA LEU A 47 0.90 5.41 -4.65
C LEU A 47 0.23 6.55 -5.44
N ARG A 48 0.31 6.53 -6.79
CA ARG A 48 -0.44 7.45 -7.66
C ARG A 48 -1.95 7.17 -7.65
N ILE A 49 -2.34 5.91 -7.64
CA ILE A 49 -3.74 5.49 -7.52
C ILE A 49 -4.28 5.93 -6.14
N ASP A 50 -3.50 5.71 -5.08
CA ASP A 50 -3.86 6.11 -3.72
C ASP A 50 -3.96 7.63 -3.57
N HIS A 51 -3.10 8.41 -4.23
CA HIS A 51 -3.23 9.87 -4.29
C HIS A 51 -4.61 10.31 -4.80
N THR A 52 -5.06 9.74 -5.92
CA THR A 52 -6.36 10.08 -6.52
C THR A 52 -7.52 9.63 -5.61
N ARG A 53 -7.40 8.43 -5.03
CA ARG A 53 -8.40 7.89 -4.11
C ARG A 53 -8.52 8.77 -2.86
N LEU A 54 -7.39 9.19 -2.30
CA LEU A 54 -7.34 10.06 -1.12
C LEU A 54 -7.99 11.41 -1.40
N LEU A 55 -7.73 12.04 -2.55
CA LEU A 55 -8.40 13.28 -2.93
C LEU A 55 -9.93 13.13 -3.01
N ASN A 56 -10.40 12.03 -3.60
CA ASN A 56 -11.84 11.76 -3.72
C ASN A 56 -12.49 11.54 -2.35
N VAL A 57 -11.88 10.73 -1.49
CA VAL A 57 -12.38 10.46 -0.13
C VAL A 57 -12.38 11.75 0.70
N LEU A 58 -11.30 12.53 0.67
CA LEU A 58 -11.23 13.81 1.38
C LEU A 58 -12.29 14.81 0.89
N GLY A 59 -12.54 14.84 -0.43
CA GLY A 59 -13.60 15.65 -1.01
C GLY A 59 -14.99 15.25 -0.51
N MET A 60 -15.27 13.95 -0.45
CA MET A 60 -16.51 13.40 0.09
C MET A 60 -16.70 13.73 1.56
N ILE A 61 -15.67 13.49 2.39
CA ILE A 61 -15.69 13.78 3.82
C ILE A 61 -15.95 15.28 4.05
N LYS A 62 -15.27 16.15 3.31
CA LYS A 62 -15.47 17.60 3.42
C LYS A 62 -16.89 18.01 3.06
N ALA A 63 -17.48 17.44 2.02
CA ALA A 63 -18.86 17.72 1.63
C ALA A 63 -19.85 17.29 2.75
N GLN A 64 -19.64 16.10 3.33
CA GLN A 64 -20.49 15.59 4.39
C GLN A 64 -20.29 16.38 5.71
N TRP A 65 -19.07 16.81 6.03
CA TRP A 65 -18.77 17.71 7.15
C TRP A 65 -19.49 19.07 7.01
N LEU A 66 -19.51 19.64 5.79
CA LEU A 66 -20.27 20.85 5.51
C LEU A 66 -21.78 20.63 5.66
N ALA A 67 -22.30 19.51 5.15
CA ALA A 67 -23.72 19.16 5.24
C ALA A 67 -24.19 18.95 6.69
N GLN A 68 -23.32 18.42 7.57
CA GLN A 68 -23.61 18.18 8.99
C GLN A 68 -23.41 19.40 9.90
N GLY A 69 -23.11 20.57 9.34
CA GLY A 69 -22.95 21.79 10.14
C GLY A 69 -21.61 21.91 10.86
N ARG A 70 -20.54 21.33 10.28
CA ARG A 70 -19.15 21.47 10.74
C ARG A 70 -18.87 20.88 12.12
N PRO A 71 -19.21 19.61 12.38
CA PRO A 71 -18.96 19.00 13.67
C PRO A 71 -17.44 18.84 13.95
N LYS A 72 -17.07 18.80 15.23
CA LYS A 72 -15.68 18.57 15.67
C LYS A 72 -15.24 17.12 15.49
N GLU A 73 -16.19 16.20 15.54
CA GLU A 73 -15.99 14.77 15.35
C GLU A 73 -17.07 14.29 14.40
N MET A 74 -16.68 13.41 13.49
CA MET A 74 -17.54 12.97 12.42
C MET A 74 -17.39 11.47 12.22
N ARG A 75 -18.52 10.80 12.01
CA ARG A 75 -18.52 9.39 11.63
C ARG A 75 -18.20 9.27 10.14
N LEU A 76 -17.20 8.47 9.81
CA LEU A 76 -16.91 8.09 8.43
C LEU A 76 -17.86 6.97 8.03
N ASP A 77 -18.89 7.31 7.27
CA ASP A 77 -19.94 6.35 6.87
C ASP A 77 -19.57 5.49 5.65
N TRP A 78 -18.37 5.70 5.08
CA TRP A 78 -17.92 4.99 3.88
C TRP A 78 -17.41 3.57 4.19
N ASP A 79 -16.96 3.30 5.42
CA ASP A 79 -16.72 1.94 5.92
C ASP A 79 -18.05 1.34 6.36
N THR A 80 -18.89 0.97 5.39
CA THR A 80 -19.91 -0.05 5.61
C THR A 80 -19.20 -1.39 5.70
N GLY A 81 -18.41 -1.58 6.75
CA GLY A 81 -17.82 -2.85 7.09
C GLY A 81 -18.95 -3.86 7.25
N ILE A 82 -19.21 -4.64 6.20
CA ILE A 82 -19.80 -5.96 6.34
C ILE A 82 -18.73 -6.77 7.10
N SER A 83 -18.70 -6.58 8.41
CA SER A 83 -18.05 -7.49 9.32
C SER A 83 -18.89 -8.76 9.32
N ILE A 84 -18.50 -9.70 8.45
CA ILE A 84 -18.89 -11.10 8.55
C ILE A 84 -18.26 -11.65 9.83
N SER A 85 -18.76 -11.25 10.99
CA SER A 85 -18.43 -11.79 12.30
C SER A 85 -19.47 -11.27 13.30
N ALA A 86 -20.53 -12.06 13.47
CA ALA A 86 -21.60 -11.83 14.43
C ALA A 86 -21.09 -12.07 15.87
N ASP A 87 -20.18 -11.22 16.36
CA ASP A 87 -19.76 -11.22 17.76
C ASP A 87 -20.06 -9.86 18.40
N LYS A 88 -20.99 -9.87 19.36
CA LYS A 88 -21.54 -8.70 20.07
C LYS A 88 -20.52 -7.92 20.92
N HIS A 89 -19.26 -8.36 20.96
CA HIS A 89 -18.15 -7.68 21.64
C HIS A 89 -17.26 -6.86 20.68
N SER A 90 -17.35 -7.10 19.37
CA SER A 90 -16.59 -6.37 18.34
C SER A 90 -17.25 -5.04 17.91
N THR A 91 -18.54 -4.88 18.21
CA THR A 91 -19.36 -3.70 17.86
C THR A 91 -18.92 -2.42 18.55
N GLN A 92 -18.26 -2.50 19.71
CA GLN A 92 -17.85 -1.32 20.47
C GLN A 92 -16.46 -0.80 20.04
N ILE A 93 -15.55 -1.72 19.66
CA ILE A 93 -14.22 -1.39 19.13
C ILE A 93 -14.32 -0.83 17.70
N THR A 94 -15.26 -1.34 16.89
CA THR A 94 -15.53 -0.82 15.53
C THR A 94 -16.26 0.52 15.54
N ALA A 95 -17.11 0.80 16.55
CA ALA A 95 -17.80 2.08 16.66
C ALA A 95 -16.83 3.25 16.85
N ASP A 96 -15.80 3.11 17.69
CA ASP A 96 -14.80 4.14 17.97
C ASP A 96 -13.75 4.29 16.83
N MET A 97 -13.58 3.23 16.01
CA MET A 97 -12.78 3.32 14.78
C MET A 97 -13.44 4.18 13.69
N ASN A 98 -14.76 4.29 13.70
CA ASN A 98 -15.50 5.03 12.68
C ASN A 98 -15.62 6.53 12.96
N PHE A 99 -15.30 6.99 14.18
CA PHE A 99 -15.26 8.43 14.48
C PHE A 99 -13.87 8.99 14.21
N VAL A 100 -13.83 10.12 13.50
CA VAL A 100 -12.61 10.85 13.21
C VAL A 100 -12.76 12.30 13.67
N LYS A 101 -11.70 12.79 14.33
CA LYS A 101 -11.58 14.19 14.72
C LYS A 101 -11.34 15.03 13.48
N MET A 102 -11.99 16.19 13.42
CA MET A 102 -11.91 17.09 12.28
C MET A 102 -11.13 18.34 12.65
N SER A 103 -10.28 18.80 11.73
CA SER A 103 -9.63 20.10 11.85
C SER A 103 -10.66 21.23 11.71
N SER A 104 -10.27 22.45 12.07
CA SER A 104 -11.11 23.64 11.85
C SER A 104 -11.46 23.86 10.37
N GLY A 105 -10.63 23.34 9.46
CA GLY A 105 -10.85 23.35 8.01
C GLY A 105 -11.75 22.22 7.49
N GLY A 106 -12.21 21.32 8.37
CA GLY A 106 -13.06 20.19 8.01
C GLY A 106 -12.29 19.00 7.44
N TRP A 107 -11.07 18.78 7.91
CA TRP A 107 -10.20 17.70 7.41
C TRP A 107 -9.93 16.65 8.49
N PRO A 108 -9.90 15.35 8.14
CA PRO A 108 -9.56 14.26 9.04
C PRO A 108 -8.23 14.45 9.76
N LEU A 109 -8.23 14.29 11.08
CA LEU A 109 -7.06 14.31 11.94
C LEU A 109 -6.72 12.92 12.48
N PRO A 110 -5.44 12.60 12.67
CA PRO A 110 -5.04 11.38 13.36
C PRO A 110 -5.33 11.50 14.86
N ASN A 111 -5.60 10.37 15.51
CA ASN A 111 -5.85 10.36 16.96
C ASN A 111 -4.61 10.68 17.79
N LYS A 112 -3.43 10.35 17.23
CA LYS A 112 -2.11 10.61 17.79
C LYS A 112 -1.28 11.35 16.75
N LEU A 113 -0.48 12.31 17.21
CA LEU A 113 0.41 13.09 16.34
C LEU A 113 1.77 12.39 16.23
N ASP A 114 1.74 11.16 15.74
CA ASP A 114 2.90 10.29 15.53
C ASP A 114 2.72 9.46 14.25
N SER A 115 3.76 8.72 13.85
CA SER A 115 3.69 7.85 12.66
C SER A 115 2.56 6.83 12.75
N ALA A 116 2.32 6.25 13.94
CA ALA A 116 1.26 5.29 14.16
C ALA A 116 -0.14 5.92 13.95
N GLY A 117 -0.33 7.17 14.35
CA GLY A 117 -1.56 7.92 14.11
C GLY A 117 -1.79 8.23 12.63
N CYS A 118 -0.73 8.54 11.89
CA CYS A 118 -0.83 8.70 10.43
C CYS A 118 -1.16 7.39 9.72
N GLU A 119 -0.59 6.27 10.15
CA GLU A 119 -0.94 4.94 9.64
C GLU A 119 -2.41 4.60 9.92
N GLN A 120 -2.89 4.83 11.15
CA GLN A 120 -4.31 4.64 11.48
C GLN A 120 -5.21 5.53 10.62
N LEU A 121 -4.81 6.77 10.37
CA LEU A 121 -5.55 7.68 9.52
C LEU A 121 -5.59 7.18 8.07
N TRP A 122 -4.47 6.71 7.54
CA TRP A 122 -4.40 6.09 6.21
C TRP A 122 -5.39 4.94 6.06
N TYR A 123 -5.35 4.00 7.02
CA TYR A 123 -6.26 2.88 7.06
C TYR A 123 -7.73 3.34 7.11
N ARG A 124 -8.04 4.34 7.95
CA ARG A 124 -9.39 4.92 8.07
C ARG A 124 -9.84 5.79 6.89
N LEU A 125 -9.00 6.06 5.90
CA LEU A 125 -9.36 6.81 4.70
C LEU A 125 -9.35 5.94 3.44
N LEU A 126 -8.46 4.96 3.37
CA LEU A 126 -8.25 4.14 2.17
C LEU A 126 -8.59 2.65 2.40
N GLY A 127 -8.76 2.21 3.65
CA GLY A 127 -9.11 0.82 3.98
C GLY A 127 -8.00 -0.18 3.67
N LEU A 128 -6.77 0.31 3.43
CA LEU A 128 -5.60 -0.50 3.11
C LEU A 128 -4.55 -0.29 4.20
N ASP A 129 -3.86 -1.37 4.58
CA ASP A 129 -2.75 -1.31 5.52
C ASP A 129 -1.48 -0.83 4.79
N THR A 130 -0.78 0.14 5.35
CA THR A 130 0.50 0.65 4.81
C THR A 130 1.56 -0.44 4.69
N ALA A 131 1.57 -1.43 5.60
CA ALA A 131 2.50 -2.55 5.53
C ALA A 131 2.24 -3.43 4.30
N SER A 132 0.97 -3.64 3.94
CA SER A 132 0.59 -4.40 2.75
C SER A 132 1.00 -3.71 1.43
N GLN A 133 1.13 -2.39 1.45
CA GLN A 133 1.51 -1.56 0.31
C GLN A 133 3.01 -1.25 0.26
N GLN A 134 3.79 -1.76 1.21
CA GLN A 134 5.21 -1.43 1.38
C GLN A 134 5.45 0.09 1.50
N VAL A 135 4.56 0.76 2.25
CA VAL A 135 4.59 2.19 2.51
C VAL A 135 4.89 2.42 3.98
N VAL A 136 5.76 3.39 4.28
CA VAL A 136 6.08 3.79 5.65
C VAL A 136 5.43 5.13 5.96
N SER A 137 4.70 5.18 7.08
CA SER A 137 4.12 6.41 7.61
C SER A 137 5.14 7.21 8.42
N VAL A 138 5.22 8.51 8.14
CA VAL A 138 6.12 9.44 8.82
C VAL A 138 5.33 10.68 9.19
N PHE A 139 5.32 11.02 10.47
CA PHE A 139 4.79 12.30 10.91
C PHE A 139 5.84 13.40 10.73
N GLY A 140 5.49 14.46 9.99
CA GLY A 140 6.39 15.56 9.68
C GLY A 140 6.80 16.32 10.93
N GLN A 141 8.07 16.77 10.99
CA GLN A 141 8.59 17.51 12.15
C GLN A 141 7.88 18.85 12.42
N GLY A 142 7.18 19.40 11.41
CA GLY A 142 6.33 20.58 11.57
C GLY A 142 4.96 20.32 12.21
N GLY A 143 4.63 19.06 12.54
CA GLY A 143 3.43 18.71 13.30
C GLY A 143 2.10 18.79 12.54
N ASP A 144 2.13 19.05 11.22
CA ASP A 144 0.91 19.30 10.42
C ASP A 144 0.82 18.40 9.17
N VAL A 145 1.76 17.48 8.97
CA VAL A 145 1.82 16.67 7.74
C VAL A 145 2.02 15.20 8.07
N CYS A 146 1.11 14.34 7.58
CA CYS A 146 1.33 12.91 7.48
C CYS A 146 1.96 12.60 6.12
N SER A 147 3.18 12.06 6.12
CA SER A 147 3.89 11.64 4.91
C SER A 147 3.89 10.13 4.80
N TYR A 148 3.59 9.62 3.61
CA TYR A 148 3.59 8.20 3.29
C TYR A 148 4.64 7.97 2.21
N VAL A 149 5.65 7.17 2.53
CA VAL A 149 6.82 6.96 1.66
C VAL A 149 6.84 5.52 1.17
N ALA A 150 6.80 5.32 -0.13
CA ALA A 150 6.93 4.00 -0.74
C ALA A 150 8.40 3.58 -0.89
N ASN A 151 8.64 2.29 -1.15
CA ASN A 151 9.99 1.72 -1.32
C ASN A 151 10.83 2.38 -2.44
N ASN A 152 10.18 2.96 -3.45
CA ASN A 152 10.86 3.70 -4.52
C ASN A 152 11.17 5.16 -4.15
N PHE A 153 10.94 5.55 -2.90
CA PHE A 153 11.06 6.90 -2.34
C PHE A 153 10.04 7.91 -2.86
N ASP A 154 9.02 7.48 -3.59
CA ASP A 154 7.87 8.34 -3.86
C ASP A 154 7.19 8.69 -2.53
N ARG A 155 6.76 9.93 -2.40
CA ARG A 155 6.17 10.45 -1.18
C ARG A 155 4.80 11.05 -1.45
N LEU A 156 3.84 10.67 -0.62
CA LEU A 156 2.53 11.27 -0.55
C LEU A 156 2.39 12.00 0.78
N GLY A 157 2.32 13.33 0.74
CA GLY A 157 2.09 14.17 1.92
C GLY A 157 0.62 14.57 2.01
N TYR A 158 0.04 14.43 3.20
CA TYR A 158 -1.29 14.93 3.54
C TYR A 158 -1.17 15.98 4.64
N GLN A 159 -1.61 17.20 4.36
CA GLN A 159 -1.59 18.31 5.30
C GLN A 159 -2.89 18.36 6.12
N LEU A 160 -2.77 18.28 7.45
CA LEU A 160 -3.89 18.11 8.38
C LEU A 160 -4.77 19.38 8.49
N THR A 161 -4.17 20.57 8.40
CA THR A 161 -4.90 21.85 8.46
C THR A 161 -5.60 22.22 7.15
N SER A 162 -4.97 21.96 6.01
CA SER A 162 -5.43 22.45 4.70
C SER A 162 -6.12 21.39 3.85
N GLY A 163 -5.96 20.11 4.19
CA GLY A 163 -6.41 18.96 3.41
C GLY A 163 -5.67 18.78 2.09
N ARG A 164 -4.59 19.54 1.87
CA ARG A 164 -3.78 19.43 0.66
C ARG A 164 -3.09 18.06 0.65
N VAL A 165 -3.22 17.38 -0.47
CA VAL A 165 -2.45 16.17 -0.78
C VAL A 165 -1.35 16.56 -1.78
N ILE A 166 -0.12 16.19 -1.49
CA ILE A 166 1.06 16.50 -2.30
C ILE A 166 1.71 15.17 -2.67
N PHE A 167 1.84 14.89 -3.96
CA PHE A 167 2.56 13.73 -4.45
C PHE A 167 3.89 14.16 -5.05
N LEU A 168 4.98 13.55 -4.57
CA LEU A 168 6.34 13.78 -5.03
C LEU A 168 6.89 12.45 -5.56
N THR A 169 7.29 12.44 -6.83
CA THR A 169 8.00 11.30 -7.41
C THR A 169 9.50 11.46 -7.22
N ASN A 170 10.19 10.36 -6.96
CA ASN A 170 11.65 10.32 -6.96
C ASN A 170 12.17 10.02 -8.38
N ASP A 171 11.70 10.80 -9.35
CA ASP A 171 12.25 10.77 -10.69
C ASP A 171 13.55 11.59 -10.64
N LYS A 172 14.69 10.90 -10.47
CA LYS A 172 15.99 11.50 -10.75
C LYS A 172 16.04 11.79 -12.24
N GLU A 173 15.97 13.06 -12.63
CA GLU A 173 16.47 13.52 -13.92
C GLU A 173 17.99 13.29 -14.02
#